data_AF-A0A6N8A8Q2-F1
#
_entry.id   AF-A0A6N8A8Q2-F1
#
_cell.length_a   1.000
_cell.length_b   1.000
_cell.length_c   1.000
_cell.angle_alpha   90.00
_cell.angle_beta   90.00
_cell.angle_gamma   90.00
#
_symmetry.space_group_name_H-M   'P 1'
#
loop_
_entity.id
_entity.type
_entity.pdbx_description
1 polymer ?
#
loop_
_entity_poly.entity_id
_entity_poly.type
_entity_poly.pdbx_seq_one_letter_code
_entity_poly.pdbx_strand_id
1 'polypeptide(L)'
;SLTLPLAVRRVIDNFRIEDGELLDWYFMAALGIAAVLAVGTGIRYALVTRLGERVVADIRKAVFDRVIGMSPEFYERIMTGEVLSRITTDTTLIQSVLGSSVSIALRNMLMFVGGLVLMLLTSAKLTGLVLLLIPAVVVPILVLGRRLRVISRENQDWIAASSGNAGEALGAVQTVQAFTHEEASRKQFGDMTETSYVVSLKRIQTRAVLTVIVIFLVFSGIVGVLWMGANDVRNGVMTEGVLVQFVIYSVIMAGSVAALSEIWSELQRAAGATERLVELL
;
A
#
# COMPACT_ATOMS: atom_id res chain seq x y z
N SER A 1 18.58 -0.79 2.48
CA SER A 1 19.90 -0.86 1.84
C SER A 1 20.14 -2.28 1.38
N LEU A 2 20.76 -2.48 0.20
CA LEU A 2 21.16 -3.80 -0.30
C LEU A 2 22.52 -4.27 0.24
N THR A 3 23.26 -3.38 0.92
CA THR A 3 24.56 -3.72 1.53
C THR A 3 24.42 -4.38 2.90
N LEU A 4 23.31 -4.12 3.62
CA LEU A 4 23.07 -4.67 4.95
C LEU A 4 23.06 -6.21 4.97
N PRO A 5 22.41 -6.92 4.03
CA PRO A 5 22.40 -8.38 4.04
C PRO A 5 23.79 -9.00 3.84
N LEU A 6 24.68 -8.33 3.07
CA LEU A 6 26.08 -8.75 2.91
C LEU A 6 26.86 -8.58 4.22
N ALA A 7 26.63 -7.50 4.95
CA ALA A 7 27.25 -7.29 6.26
C ALA A 7 26.79 -8.37 7.26
N VAL A 8 25.48 -8.65 7.32
CA VAL A 8 24.92 -9.71 8.16
C VAL A 8 25.49 -11.08 7.81
N ARG A 9 25.61 -11.40 6.52
CA ARG A 9 26.27 -12.64 6.08
C ARG A 9 27.68 -12.76 6.64
N ARG A 10 28.51 -11.73 6.49
CA ARG A 10 29.90 -11.76 6.96
C ARG A 10 29.97 -11.96 8.47
N VAL A 11 29.07 -11.33 9.24
CA VAL A 11 28.99 -11.54 10.69
C VAL A 11 28.64 -12.98 11.02
N ILE A 12 27.65 -13.58 10.33
CA ILE A 12 27.22 -14.97 10.58
C ILE A 12 28.28 -15.98 10.16
N ASP A 13 28.85 -15.83 8.95
CA ASP A 13 29.88 -16.73 8.43
C ASP A 13 31.15 -16.69 9.29
N ASN A 14 31.47 -15.54 9.90
CA ASN A 14 32.64 -15.35 10.77
C ASN A 14 32.34 -15.44 12.27
N PHE A 15 31.10 -15.73 12.67
CA PHE A 15 30.67 -15.74 14.08
C PHE A 15 31.42 -16.80 14.93
N ARG A 16 32.02 -17.80 14.27
CA ARG A 16 32.74 -18.91 14.91
C ARG A 16 34.25 -18.67 15.02
N ILE A 17 34.74 -17.51 14.57
CA ILE A 17 36.17 -17.14 14.64
C ILE A 17 36.41 -16.41 15.98
N GLU A 18 37.44 -16.82 16.72
CA GLU A 18 37.78 -16.30 18.07
C GLU A 18 38.36 -14.87 18.07
N ASP A 19 38.57 -14.25 16.90
CA ASP A 19 39.17 -12.92 16.75
C ASP A 19 38.17 -11.78 17.03
N GLY A 20 38.06 -11.38 18.31
CA GLY A 20 37.19 -10.29 18.75
C GLY A 20 37.44 -8.93 18.06
N GLU A 21 38.69 -8.63 17.68
CA GLU A 21 39.02 -7.36 17.00
C GLU A 21 38.41 -7.23 15.60
N LEU A 22 38.31 -8.33 14.86
CA LEU A 22 37.71 -8.34 13.52
C LEU A 22 36.18 -8.11 13.61
N LEU A 23 35.56 -8.65 14.65
CA LEU A 23 34.13 -8.49 14.92
C LEU A 23 33.80 -7.02 15.24
N ASP A 24 34.59 -6.36 16.09
CA ASP A 24 34.42 -4.94 16.43
C ASP A 24 34.52 -4.05 15.19
N TRP A 25 35.46 -4.34 14.29
CA TRP A 25 35.59 -3.60 13.03
C TRP A 25 34.36 -3.76 12.12
N TYR A 26 33.76 -4.95 12.05
CA TYR A 26 32.50 -5.14 11.30
C TYR A 26 31.34 -4.35 11.88
N PHE A 27 31.21 -4.27 13.22
CA PHE A 27 30.19 -3.47 13.87
C PHE A 27 30.41 -1.97 13.67
N MET A 28 31.65 -1.49 13.78
CA MET A 28 31.99 -0.08 13.48
C MET A 28 31.70 0.27 12.02
N ALA A 29 32.04 -0.62 11.07
CA ALA A 29 31.72 -0.42 9.67
C ALA A 29 30.20 -0.40 9.42
N ALA A 30 29.43 -1.27 10.09
CA ALA A 30 27.97 -1.28 10.01
C ALA A 30 27.36 0.03 10.57
N LEU A 31 27.88 0.55 11.69
CA LEU A 31 27.48 1.85 12.24
C LEU A 31 27.83 3.00 11.28
N GLY A 32 29.00 2.97 10.64
CA GLY A 32 29.38 3.93 9.61
C GLY A 32 28.42 3.93 8.42
N ILE A 33 28.07 2.75 7.92
CA ILE A 33 27.06 2.59 6.85
C ILE A 33 25.70 3.11 7.31
N ALA A 34 25.29 2.82 8.55
CA ALA A 34 24.03 3.30 9.11
C ALA A 34 24.01 4.84 9.21
N ALA A 35 25.10 5.46 9.64
CA ALA A 35 25.24 6.91 9.72
C ALA A 35 25.14 7.57 8.32
N VAL A 36 25.85 7.03 7.32
CA VAL A 36 25.77 7.49 5.93
C VAL A 36 24.35 7.34 5.38
N LEU A 37 23.70 6.21 5.65
CA LEU A 37 22.31 5.99 5.25
C LEU A 37 21.34 6.97 5.93
N ALA A 38 21.52 7.25 7.22
CA ALA A 38 20.69 8.18 7.97
C ALA A 38 20.81 9.60 7.41
N VAL A 39 22.05 10.10 7.25
CA VAL A 39 22.32 11.44 6.69
C VAL A 39 21.82 11.54 5.25
N GLY A 40 22.13 10.56 4.40
CA GLY A 40 21.67 10.55 3.01
C GLY A 40 20.14 10.50 2.90
N THR A 41 19.47 9.74 3.76
CA THR A 41 18.00 9.69 3.81
C THR A 41 17.41 11.03 4.24
N GLY A 42 17.97 11.66 5.27
CA GLY A 42 17.53 12.96 5.78
C GLY A 42 17.72 14.09 4.76
N ILE A 43 18.89 14.16 4.12
CA ILE A 43 19.17 15.15 3.06
C ILE A 43 18.20 14.95 1.88
N ARG A 44 18.05 13.71 1.40
CA ARG A 44 17.12 13.40 0.32
C ARG A 44 15.70 13.81 0.68
N TYR A 45 15.23 13.49 1.89
CA TYR A 45 13.91 13.89 2.35
C TYR A 45 13.75 15.41 2.33
N ALA A 46 14.69 16.16 2.93
CA ALA A 46 14.62 17.62 2.96
C ALA A 46 14.61 18.25 1.57
N LEU A 47 15.45 17.77 0.64
CA LEU A 47 15.54 18.29 -0.72
C LEU A 47 14.26 18.02 -1.53
N VAL A 48 13.78 16.77 -1.52
CA VAL A 48 12.60 16.37 -2.30
C VAL A 48 11.34 17.04 -1.75
N THR A 49 11.17 17.09 -0.42
CA THR A 49 10.01 17.76 0.19
C THR A 49 10.01 19.26 -0.10
N ARG A 50 11.16 19.94 -0.01
CA ARG A 50 11.27 21.37 -0.36
C ARG A 50 10.95 21.65 -1.83
N LEU A 51 11.39 20.76 -2.73
CA LEU A 51 11.05 20.88 -4.15
C LEU A 51 9.54 20.72 -4.37
N GLY A 52 8.92 19.71 -3.74
CA GLY A 52 7.47 19.50 -3.80
C GLY A 52 6.68 20.72 -3.32
N GLU A 53 7.06 21.29 -2.18
CA GLU A 53 6.48 22.55 -1.66
C GLU A 53 6.60 23.71 -2.64
N ARG A 54 7.78 23.87 -3.26
CA ARG A 54 8.03 24.96 -4.21
C ARG A 54 7.15 24.82 -5.45
N VAL A 55 7.08 23.63 -6.03
CA VAL A 55 6.24 23.37 -7.22
C VAL A 55 4.77 23.65 -6.90
N VAL A 56 4.28 23.22 -5.75
CA VAL A 56 2.88 23.42 -5.34
C VAL A 56 2.58 24.89 -5.08
N ALA A 57 3.51 25.64 -4.48
CA ALA A 57 3.36 27.08 -4.32
C ALA A 57 3.26 27.79 -5.67
N ASP A 58 4.06 27.40 -6.66
CA ASP A 58 4.02 27.99 -8.00
C ASP A 58 2.73 27.59 -8.75
N ILE A 59 2.24 26.34 -8.61
CA ILE A 59 0.93 25.91 -9.14
C ILE A 59 -0.22 26.70 -8.49
N ARG A 60 -0.24 26.82 -7.16
CA ARG A 60 -1.30 27.53 -6.44
C ARG A 60 -1.39 28.99 -6.89
N LYS A 61 -0.24 29.65 -7.10
CA LYS A 61 -0.20 31.01 -7.64
C LYS A 61 -0.76 31.07 -9.05
N ALA A 62 -0.27 30.23 -9.96
CA ALA A 62 -0.73 30.22 -11.35
C ALA A 62 -2.24 29.98 -11.48
N VAL A 63 -2.79 29.01 -10.72
CA VAL A 63 -4.23 28.72 -10.72
C VAL A 63 -5.01 29.89 -10.12
N PHE A 64 -4.55 30.47 -9.01
CA PHE A 64 -5.23 31.61 -8.40
C PHE A 64 -5.25 32.84 -9.32
N ASP A 65 -4.11 33.19 -9.93
CA ASP A 65 -3.96 34.29 -10.87
C ASP A 65 -4.86 34.13 -12.09
N ARG A 66 -5.03 32.88 -12.55
CA ARG A 66 -5.93 32.56 -13.67
C ARG A 66 -7.39 32.68 -13.29
N VAL A 67 -7.78 32.06 -12.18
CA VAL A 67 -9.19 31.95 -11.79
C VAL A 67 -9.75 33.33 -11.40
N ILE A 68 -8.99 34.16 -10.67
CA ILE A 68 -9.46 35.52 -10.31
C ILE A 68 -9.75 36.41 -11.53
N GLY A 69 -9.12 36.12 -12.68
CA GLY A 69 -9.35 36.82 -13.95
C GLY A 69 -10.43 36.22 -14.86
N MET A 70 -11.11 35.14 -14.44
CA MET A 70 -12.17 34.51 -15.25
C MET A 70 -13.46 35.34 -15.29
N SER A 71 -14.26 35.13 -16.35
CA SER A 71 -15.51 35.86 -16.54
C SER A 71 -16.57 35.51 -15.48
N PRO A 72 -17.53 36.39 -15.19
CA PRO A 72 -18.64 36.09 -14.27
C PRO A 72 -19.44 34.83 -14.66
N GLU A 73 -19.59 34.53 -15.95
CA GLU A 73 -20.28 33.32 -16.43
C GLU A 73 -19.64 32.02 -15.91
N PHE A 74 -18.31 32.00 -15.73
CA PHE A 74 -17.63 30.85 -15.14
C PHE A 74 -18.10 30.60 -13.70
N TYR A 75 -18.28 31.67 -12.93
CA TYR A 75 -18.71 31.63 -11.54
C TYR A 75 -20.21 31.39 -11.36
N GLU A 76 -21.01 31.57 -12.42
CA GLU A 76 -22.40 31.13 -12.45
C GLU A 76 -22.52 29.61 -12.62
N ARG A 77 -21.51 28.97 -13.21
CA ARG A 77 -21.49 27.52 -13.49
C ARG A 77 -20.75 26.70 -12.44
N ILE A 78 -19.77 27.29 -11.75
CA ILE A 78 -18.94 26.59 -10.75
C ILE A 78 -19.06 27.29 -9.39
N MET A 79 -19.34 26.50 -8.34
CA MET A 79 -19.34 27.02 -6.97
C MET A 79 -17.93 27.46 -6.57
N THR A 80 -17.79 28.65 -6.00
CA THR A 80 -16.50 29.17 -5.49
C THR A 80 -15.83 28.24 -4.47
N GLY A 81 -16.62 27.47 -3.71
CA GLY A 81 -16.12 26.42 -2.82
C GLY A 81 -15.40 25.27 -3.55
N GLU A 82 -15.82 24.93 -4.75
CA GLU A 82 -15.17 23.90 -5.58
C GLU A 82 -13.79 24.39 -6.07
N VAL A 83 -13.71 25.65 -6.52
CA VAL A 83 -12.44 26.28 -6.90
C VAL A 83 -11.45 26.27 -5.72
N LEU A 84 -11.90 26.69 -4.54
CA LEU A 84 -11.07 26.66 -3.33
C LEU A 84 -10.63 25.24 -2.97
N SER A 85 -11.51 24.26 -3.10
CA SER A 85 -11.19 22.86 -2.87
C SER A 85 -10.11 22.36 -3.85
N ARG A 86 -10.22 22.67 -5.15
CA ARG A 86 -9.19 22.33 -6.15
C ARG A 86 -7.84 23.00 -5.81
N ILE A 87 -7.83 24.30 -5.53
CA ILE A 87 -6.59 25.04 -5.17
C ILE A 87 -5.93 24.49 -3.91
N THR A 88 -6.69 24.00 -2.93
CA THR A 88 -6.15 23.54 -1.64
C THR A 88 -5.92 22.02 -1.60
N THR A 89 -6.98 21.24 -1.82
CA THR A 89 -7.01 19.78 -1.65
C THR A 89 -6.32 19.08 -2.80
N ASP A 90 -6.66 19.41 -4.05
CA ASP A 90 -6.08 18.74 -5.23
C ASP A 90 -4.57 19.04 -5.36
N THR A 91 -4.15 20.26 -5.05
CA THR A 91 -2.71 20.61 -5.05
C THR A 91 -1.93 19.90 -3.94
N THR A 92 -2.57 19.55 -2.83
CA THR A 92 -1.93 18.78 -1.75
C THR A 92 -1.67 17.33 -2.18
N LEU A 93 -2.54 16.75 -3.02
CA LEU A 93 -2.28 15.43 -3.62
C LEU A 93 -1.09 15.46 -4.60
N ILE A 94 -0.96 16.54 -5.37
CA ILE A 94 0.21 16.75 -6.23
C ILE A 94 1.48 16.92 -5.38
N GLN A 95 1.38 17.65 -4.27
CA GLN A 95 2.48 17.82 -3.33
C GLN A 95 3.00 16.49 -2.78
N SER A 96 2.11 15.59 -2.36
CA SER A 96 2.54 14.30 -1.79
C SER A 96 3.31 13.46 -2.82
N VAL A 97 2.81 13.44 -4.07
CA VAL A 97 3.45 12.72 -5.18
C VAL A 97 4.83 13.28 -5.52
N LEU A 98 4.93 14.60 -5.73
CA LEU A 98 6.19 15.24 -6.10
C LEU A 98 7.18 15.31 -4.94
N GLY A 99 6.67 15.54 -3.72
CA GLY A 99 7.45 15.73 -2.51
C GLY A 99 7.93 14.42 -1.86
N SER A 100 7.29 13.29 -2.15
CA SER A 100 7.67 12.03 -1.51
C SER A 100 7.50 10.78 -2.39
N SER A 101 6.34 10.58 -3.01
CA SER A 101 5.98 9.29 -3.61
C SER A 101 6.90 8.91 -4.77
N VAL A 102 7.32 9.87 -5.60
CA VAL A 102 8.29 9.62 -6.69
C VAL A 102 9.64 9.17 -6.13
N SER A 103 10.15 9.81 -5.08
CA SER A 103 11.42 9.45 -4.44
C SER A 103 11.36 8.08 -3.77
N ILE A 104 10.22 7.76 -3.14
CA ILE A 104 9.96 6.45 -2.54
C ILE A 104 9.84 5.39 -3.64
N ALA A 105 9.17 5.68 -4.75
CA ALA A 105 9.00 4.76 -5.88
C ALA A 105 10.35 4.41 -6.50
N LEU A 106 11.16 5.42 -6.81
CA LEU A 106 12.49 5.23 -7.38
C LEU A 106 13.36 4.36 -6.45
N ARG A 107 13.36 4.67 -5.15
CA ARG A 107 14.07 3.85 -4.15
C ARG A 107 13.57 2.41 -4.17
N ASN A 108 12.26 2.18 -4.10
CA ASN A 108 11.73 0.81 -4.04
C ASN A 108 11.91 0.06 -5.36
N MET A 109 11.92 0.75 -6.50
CA MET A 109 12.28 0.15 -7.79
C MET A 109 13.74 -0.31 -7.80
N LEU A 110 14.67 0.51 -7.31
CA LEU A 110 16.08 0.13 -7.15
C LEU A 110 16.26 -1.03 -6.14
N MET A 111 15.55 -1.00 -5.02
CA MET A 111 15.59 -2.06 -4.01
C MET A 111 15.01 -3.37 -4.55
N PHE A 112 13.95 -3.31 -5.36
CA PHE A 112 13.35 -4.46 -6.02
C PHE A 112 14.30 -5.07 -7.06
N VAL A 113 14.77 -4.27 -8.03
CA VAL A 113 15.66 -4.75 -9.10
C VAL A 113 16.98 -5.24 -8.53
N GLY A 114 17.61 -4.46 -7.67
CA GLY A 114 18.89 -4.85 -7.06
C GLY A 114 18.75 -6.03 -6.10
N GLY A 115 17.65 -6.11 -5.34
CA GLY A 115 17.34 -7.28 -4.51
C GLY A 115 17.17 -8.54 -5.34
N LEU A 116 16.40 -8.48 -6.42
CA LEU A 116 16.19 -9.61 -7.34
C LEU A 116 17.51 -10.09 -7.97
N VAL A 117 18.34 -9.16 -8.47
CA VAL A 117 19.65 -9.50 -9.04
C VAL A 117 20.54 -10.17 -8.00
N LEU A 118 20.63 -9.61 -6.79
CA LEU A 118 21.45 -10.17 -5.72
C LEU A 118 20.93 -11.54 -5.25
N MET A 119 19.61 -11.75 -5.23
CA MET A 119 19.02 -13.06 -4.96
C MET A 119 19.38 -14.08 -6.04
N LEU A 120 19.28 -13.72 -7.33
CA LEU A 120 19.66 -14.59 -8.44
C LEU A 120 21.14 -14.99 -8.38
N LEU A 121 22.02 -14.02 -8.09
CA LEU A 121 23.45 -14.26 -7.90
C LEU A 121 23.74 -15.13 -6.67
N THR A 122 22.89 -15.09 -5.66
CA THR A 122 23.05 -15.88 -4.43
C THR A 122 22.57 -17.32 -4.61
N SER A 123 21.35 -17.50 -5.15
CA SER A 123 20.79 -18.81 -5.49
C SER A 123 19.64 -18.64 -6.48
N ALA A 124 19.88 -19.00 -7.74
CA ALA A 124 18.85 -19.01 -8.77
C ALA A 124 17.71 -20.00 -8.43
N LYS A 125 18.04 -21.13 -7.81
CA LYS A 125 17.08 -22.15 -7.35
C LYS A 125 16.10 -21.60 -6.32
N LEU A 126 16.61 -20.99 -5.25
CA LEU A 126 15.74 -20.40 -4.21
C LEU A 126 14.98 -19.19 -4.74
N THR A 127 15.60 -18.39 -5.62
CA THR A 127 14.93 -17.25 -6.27
C THR A 127 13.75 -17.72 -7.11
N GLY A 128 13.91 -18.78 -7.90
CA GLY A 128 12.83 -19.37 -8.67
C GLY A 128 11.66 -19.81 -7.79
N LEU A 129 11.94 -20.40 -6.63
CA LEU A 129 10.91 -20.80 -5.65
C LEU A 129 10.14 -19.58 -5.10
N VAL A 130 10.85 -18.50 -4.75
CA VAL A 130 10.21 -17.23 -4.32
C VAL A 130 9.39 -16.62 -5.45
N LEU A 131 9.90 -16.61 -6.68
CA LEU A 131 9.18 -16.08 -7.84
C LEU A 131 7.93 -16.90 -8.18
N LEU A 132 7.92 -18.21 -7.94
CA LEU A 132 6.73 -19.06 -8.07
C LEU A 132 5.72 -18.85 -6.94
N LEU A 133 6.18 -18.48 -5.75
CA LEU A 133 5.30 -18.15 -4.63
C LEU A 133 4.46 -16.89 -4.91
N ILE A 134 5.03 -15.92 -5.65
CA ILE A 134 4.33 -14.68 -6.02
C ILE A 134 2.99 -14.95 -6.73
N PRO A 135 2.94 -15.61 -7.90
CA PRO A 135 1.67 -15.91 -8.57
C PRO A 135 0.79 -16.84 -7.73
N ALA A 136 1.37 -17.77 -6.96
CA ALA A 136 0.60 -18.64 -6.08
C ALA A 136 -0.21 -17.84 -5.04
N VAL A 137 0.34 -16.75 -4.50
CA VAL A 137 -0.35 -15.86 -3.55
C VAL A 137 -1.22 -14.81 -4.27
N VAL A 138 -0.74 -14.22 -5.36
CA VAL A 138 -1.42 -13.13 -6.07
C VAL A 138 -2.69 -13.61 -6.77
N VAL A 139 -2.69 -14.80 -7.37
CA VAL A 139 -3.85 -15.32 -8.10
C VAL A 139 -5.09 -15.47 -7.20
N PRO A 140 -5.03 -16.13 -6.03
CA PRO A 140 -6.15 -16.16 -5.08
C PRO A 140 -6.63 -14.77 -4.65
N ILE A 141 -5.69 -13.83 -4.40
CA ILE A 141 -6.03 -12.45 -4.05
C ILE A 141 -6.83 -11.78 -5.17
N LEU A 142 -6.42 -11.92 -6.43
CA LEU A 142 -7.13 -11.32 -7.55
C LEU A 142 -8.50 -11.97 -7.79
N VAL A 143 -8.58 -13.30 -7.72
CA VAL A 143 -9.83 -14.04 -7.98
C VAL A 143 -10.85 -13.82 -6.87
N LEU A 144 -10.48 -14.10 -5.62
CA LEU A 144 -11.39 -13.92 -4.47
C LEU A 144 -11.60 -12.45 -4.14
N GLY A 145 -10.62 -11.58 -4.39
CA GLY A 145 -10.74 -10.14 -4.22
C GLY A 145 -11.78 -9.52 -5.15
N ARG A 146 -11.86 -9.96 -6.41
CA ARG A 146 -12.93 -9.55 -7.34
C ARG A 146 -14.31 -9.95 -6.81
N ARG A 147 -14.48 -11.20 -6.36
CA ARG A 147 -15.74 -11.67 -5.74
C ARG A 147 -16.08 -10.88 -4.48
N LEU A 148 -15.10 -10.64 -3.61
CA LEU A 148 -15.26 -9.85 -2.39
C LEU A 148 -15.71 -8.42 -2.70
N ARG A 149 -15.20 -7.81 -3.77
CA ARG A 149 -15.59 -6.46 -4.21
C ARG A 149 -17.06 -6.40 -4.64
N VAL A 150 -17.55 -7.41 -5.35
CA VAL A 150 -18.97 -7.49 -5.76
C VAL A 150 -19.88 -7.63 -4.54
N ILE A 151 -19.58 -8.58 -3.64
CA ILE A 151 -20.38 -8.79 -2.41
C ILE A 151 -20.34 -7.54 -1.50
N SER A 152 -19.20 -6.84 -1.47
CA SER A 152 -19.06 -5.62 -0.66
C SER A 152 -19.93 -4.49 -1.21
N ARG A 153 -20.11 -4.38 -2.53
CA ARG A 153 -21.04 -3.42 -3.14
C ARG A 153 -22.49 -3.78 -2.81
N GLU A 154 -22.88 -5.03 -3.02
CA GLU A 154 -24.21 -5.52 -2.66
C GLU A 154 -24.54 -5.24 -1.18
N ASN A 155 -23.58 -5.45 -0.28
CA ASN A 155 -23.78 -5.12 1.13
C ASN A 155 -23.97 -3.61 1.38
N GLN A 156 -23.23 -2.75 0.68
CA GLN A 156 -23.39 -1.30 0.78
C GLN A 156 -24.76 -0.85 0.24
N ASP A 157 -25.24 -1.46 -0.84
CA ASP A 157 -26.57 -1.16 -1.40
C ASP A 157 -27.68 -1.48 -0.40
N TRP A 158 -27.59 -2.60 0.33
CA TRP A 158 -28.55 -2.95 1.38
C TRP A 158 -28.47 -2.02 2.61
N ILE A 159 -27.26 -1.61 3.01
CA ILE A 159 -27.08 -0.60 4.06
C ILE A 159 -27.77 0.71 3.63
N ALA A 160 -27.49 1.18 2.42
CA ALA A 160 -28.10 2.40 1.89
C ALA A 160 -29.64 2.30 1.81
N ALA A 161 -30.17 1.16 1.36
CA ALA A 161 -31.62 0.92 1.31
C ALA A 161 -32.25 0.96 2.71
N SER A 162 -31.65 0.29 3.71
CA SER A 162 -32.15 0.34 5.09
C SER A 162 -32.10 1.74 5.69
N SER A 163 -31.04 2.52 5.42
CA SER A 163 -30.91 3.90 5.86
C SER A 163 -31.92 4.82 5.19
N GLY A 164 -32.17 4.63 3.89
CA GLY A 164 -33.20 5.36 3.14
C GLY A 164 -34.59 5.11 3.69
N ASN A 165 -34.94 3.83 3.92
CA ASN A 165 -36.24 3.46 4.50
C ASN A 165 -36.43 4.03 5.91
N ALA A 166 -35.39 3.96 6.76
CA ALA A 166 -35.44 4.59 8.08
C ALA A 166 -35.60 6.11 7.99
N GLY A 167 -34.89 6.75 7.06
CA GLY A 167 -35.00 8.19 6.81
C GLY A 167 -36.41 8.62 6.40
N GLU A 168 -37.05 7.86 5.50
CA GLU A 168 -38.44 8.11 5.08
C GLU A 168 -39.42 7.91 6.23
N ALA A 169 -39.34 6.79 6.95
CA ALA A 169 -40.25 6.48 8.05
C ALA A 169 -40.12 7.48 9.22
N LEU A 170 -38.90 7.90 9.55
CA LEU A 170 -38.66 8.91 10.59
C LEU A 170 -39.05 10.32 10.13
N GLY A 171 -38.80 10.65 8.86
CA GLY A 171 -39.24 11.92 8.27
C GLY A 171 -40.76 12.06 8.23
N ALA A 172 -41.47 10.95 8.04
CA ALA A 172 -42.94 10.87 8.03
C ALA A 172 -43.53 10.26 9.31
N VAL A 173 -42.85 10.35 10.46
CA VAL A 173 -43.24 9.62 11.67
C VAL A 173 -44.66 9.93 12.14
N GLN A 174 -45.11 11.19 11.99
CA GLN A 174 -46.48 11.59 12.34
C GLN A 174 -47.50 10.89 11.45
N THR A 175 -47.23 10.72 10.15
CA THR A 175 -48.08 9.95 9.23
C THR A 175 -48.09 8.48 9.60
N VAL A 176 -46.92 7.88 9.88
CA VAL A 176 -46.82 6.48 10.30
C VAL A 176 -47.67 6.22 11.55
N GLN A 177 -47.61 7.11 12.56
CA GLN A 177 -48.38 7.00 13.80
C GLN A 177 -49.87 7.27 13.58
N ALA A 178 -50.23 8.25 12.75
CA ALA A 178 -51.63 8.58 12.45
C ALA A 178 -52.37 7.42 11.77
N PHE A 179 -51.66 6.60 11.00
CA PHE A 179 -52.20 5.38 10.36
C PHE A 179 -51.87 4.09 11.11
N THR A 180 -51.29 4.17 12.32
CA THR A 180 -50.95 3.02 13.19
C THR A 180 -50.07 1.97 12.46
N HIS A 181 -49.12 2.44 11.65
CA HIS A 181 -48.31 1.63 10.76
C HIS A 181 -46.92 1.28 11.34
N GLU A 182 -46.70 1.52 12.64
CA GLU A 182 -45.39 1.38 13.29
C GLU A 182 -44.85 -0.05 13.23
N GLU A 183 -45.70 -1.06 13.44
CA GLU A 183 -45.27 -2.47 13.42
C GLU A 183 -44.85 -2.90 12.01
N ALA A 184 -45.61 -2.50 10.99
CA ALA A 184 -45.27 -2.77 9.60
C ALA A 184 -43.96 -2.07 9.19
N SER A 185 -43.74 -0.81 9.60
CA SER A 185 -42.48 -0.10 9.37
C SER A 185 -41.30 -0.74 10.12
N ARG A 186 -41.48 -1.17 11.38
CA ARG A 186 -40.45 -1.92 12.12
C ARG A 186 -40.10 -3.23 11.43
N LYS A 187 -41.10 -3.99 10.97
CA LYS A 187 -40.89 -5.25 10.26
C LYS A 187 -40.12 -5.03 8.96
N GLN A 188 -40.52 -4.06 8.15
CA GLN A 188 -39.84 -3.74 6.90
C GLN A 188 -38.37 -3.36 7.12
N PHE A 189 -38.10 -2.51 8.12
CA PHE A 189 -36.72 -2.16 8.48
C PHE A 189 -35.93 -3.38 9.00
N GLY A 190 -36.58 -4.23 9.80
CA GLY A 190 -36.01 -5.49 10.29
C GLY A 190 -35.62 -6.44 9.16
N ASP A 191 -36.51 -6.65 8.18
CA ASP A 191 -36.28 -7.53 7.03
C ASP A 191 -35.11 -7.03 6.16
N MET A 192 -35.02 -5.71 5.93
CA MET A 192 -33.88 -5.10 5.20
C MET A 192 -32.56 -5.24 5.97
N THR A 193 -32.61 -5.03 7.29
CA THR A 193 -31.44 -5.17 8.16
C THR A 193 -30.93 -6.62 8.18
N GLU A 194 -31.84 -7.59 8.27
CA GLU A 194 -31.50 -9.01 8.24
C GLU A 194 -30.91 -9.42 6.90
N THR A 195 -31.45 -8.89 5.79
CA THR A 195 -30.88 -9.12 4.45
C THR A 195 -29.46 -8.56 4.36
N SER A 196 -29.23 -7.34 4.86
CA SER A 196 -27.88 -6.75 4.95
C SER A 196 -26.93 -7.61 5.79
N TYR A 197 -27.40 -8.19 6.89
CA TYR A 197 -26.62 -9.10 7.72
C TYR A 197 -26.24 -10.39 6.98
N VAL A 198 -27.18 -11.03 6.28
CA VAL A 198 -26.91 -12.24 5.47
C VAL A 198 -25.87 -11.97 4.37
N VAL A 199 -25.96 -10.83 3.69
CA VAL A 199 -24.94 -10.43 2.69
C VAL A 199 -23.60 -10.14 3.37
N SER A 200 -23.61 -9.53 4.57
CA SER A 200 -22.41 -9.33 5.37
C SER A 200 -21.73 -10.66 5.73
N LEU A 201 -22.48 -11.70 6.08
CA LEU A 201 -21.95 -13.03 6.36
C LEU A 201 -21.23 -13.61 5.15
N LYS A 202 -21.80 -13.51 3.94
CA LYS A 202 -21.14 -13.94 2.70
C LYS A 202 -19.81 -13.19 2.47
N ARG A 203 -19.79 -11.88 2.74
CA ARG A 203 -18.58 -11.04 2.66
C ARG A 203 -17.53 -11.51 3.66
N ILE A 204 -17.93 -11.72 4.92
CA ILE A 204 -17.05 -12.17 6.01
C ILE A 204 -16.44 -13.53 5.68
N GLN A 205 -17.25 -14.50 5.25
CA GLN A 205 -16.77 -15.82 4.86
C GLN A 205 -15.77 -15.75 3.70
N THR A 206 -16.08 -14.97 2.65
CA THR A 206 -15.17 -14.79 1.51
C THR A 206 -13.84 -14.16 1.94
N ARG A 207 -13.88 -13.15 2.81
CA ARG A 207 -12.68 -12.52 3.36
C ARG A 207 -11.91 -13.47 4.27
N ALA A 208 -12.58 -14.25 5.11
CA ALA A 208 -11.95 -15.22 6.00
C ALA A 208 -11.21 -16.30 5.21
N VAL A 209 -11.84 -16.87 4.18
CA VAL A 209 -11.21 -17.87 3.28
C VAL A 209 -10.00 -17.27 2.59
N LEU A 210 -10.10 -16.05 2.06
CA LEU A 210 -8.97 -15.36 1.44
C LEU A 210 -7.81 -15.18 2.43
N THR A 211 -8.09 -14.74 3.67
CA THR A 211 -7.08 -14.59 4.73
C THR A 211 -6.39 -15.92 5.03
N VAL A 212 -7.14 -17.01 5.19
CA VAL A 212 -6.59 -18.35 5.46
C VAL A 212 -5.67 -18.80 4.33
N ILE A 213 -6.12 -18.69 3.08
CA ILE A 213 -5.32 -19.08 1.90
C ILE A 213 -4.02 -18.29 1.82
N VAL A 214 -4.09 -16.96 1.97
CA VAL A 214 -2.91 -16.09 1.88
C VAL A 214 -1.91 -16.39 2.99
N ILE A 215 -2.36 -16.50 4.24
CA ILE A 215 -1.50 -16.82 5.38
C ILE A 215 -0.83 -18.17 5.16
N PHE A 216 -1.62 -19.20 4.83
CA PHE A 216 -1.09 -20.54 4.60
C PHE A 216 -0.03 -20.55 3.50
N LEU A 217 -0.32 -19.97 2.33
CA LEU A 217 0.63 -19.94 1.21
C LEU A 217 1.92 -19.19 1.56
N VAL A 218 1.83 -18.03 2.20
CA VAL A 218 3.02 -17.26 2.59
C VAL A 218 3.89 -18.05 3.57
N PHE A 219 3.31 -18.61 4.63
CA PHE A 219 4.07 -19.39 5.60
C PHE A 219 4.62 -20.69 5.00
N SER A 220 3.84 -21.41 4.19
CA SER A 220 4.33 -22.58 3.45
C SER A 220 5.48 -22.23 2.50
N GLY A 221 5.42 -21.06 1.85
CA GLY A 221 6.50 -20.56 1.01
C GLY A 221 7.78 -20.27 1.80
N ILE A 222 7.67 -19.57 2.94
CA ILE A 222 8.81 -19.31 3.84
C ILE A 222 9.42 -20.63 4.31
N VAL A 223 8.60 -21.56 4.82
CA VAL A 223 9.05 -22.87 5.27
C VAL A 223 9.70 -23.65 4.12
N GLY A 224 9.12 -23.61 2.91
CA GLY A 224 9.67 -24.27 1.73
C GLY A 224 11.04 -23.73 1.32
N VAL A 225 11.21 -22.40 1.29
CA VAL A 225 12.52 -21.76 1.03
C VAL A 225 13.53 -22.15 2.09
N LEU A 226 13.17 -22.07 3.37
CA LEU A 226 14.08 -22.40 4.48
C LEU A 226 14.44 -23.88 4.50
N TRP A 227 13.49 -24.78 4.23
CA TRP A 227 13.74 -26.21 4.18
C TRP A 227 14.71 -26.55 3.04
N MET A 228 14.46 -26.02 1.84
CA MET A 228 15.33 -26.25 0.69
C MET A 228 16.71 -25.61 0.90
N GLY A 229 16.77 -24.39 1.44
CA GLY A 229 18.02 -23.72 1.79
C GLY A 229 18.81 -24.43 2.88
N ALA A 230 18.16 -24.93 3.93
CA ALA A 230 18.81 -25.71 4.98
C ALA A 230 19.40 -27.01 4.45
N ASN A 231 18.73 -27.66 3.49
CA ASN A 231 19.28 -28.83 2.80
C ASN A 231 20.51 -28.45 1.95
N ASP A 232 20.48 -27.33 1.25
CA ASP A 232 21.63 -26.83 0.48
C ASP A 232 22.82 -26.46 1.38
N VAL A 233 22.57 -25.93 2.59
CA VAL A 233 23.60 -25.72 3.62
C VAL A 233 24.19 -27.04 4.09
N ARG A 234 23.37 -28.03 4.43
CA ARG A 234 23.82 -29.36 4.87
C ARG A 234 24.65 -30.08 3.82
N ASN A 235 24.34 -29.89 2.54
CA ASN A 235 25.07 -30.47 1.42
C ASN A 235 26.31 -29.65 1.01
N GLY A 236 26.64 -28.58 1.74
CA GLY A 236 27.82 -27.73 1.46
C GLY A 236 27.69 -26.86 0.21
N VAL A 237 26.49 -26.71 -0.36
CA VAL A 237 26.23 -25.89 -1.56
C VAL A 237 26.27 -24.39 -1.22
N MET A 238 25.87 -24.02 0.00
CA MET A 238 25.91 -22.65 0.51
C MET A 238 26.20 -22.60 2.01
N THR A 239 26.64 -21.45 2.53
CA THR A 239 26.84 -21.25 3.97
C THR A 239 25.55 -20.81 4.67
N GLU A 240 25.53 -20.91 6.00
CA GLU A 240 24.42 -20.40 6.83
C GLU A 240 24.21 -18.88 6.62
N GLY A 241 25.29 -18.10 6.53
CA GLY A 241 25.22 -16.66 6.26
C GLY A 241 24.66 -16.33 4.87
N VAL A 242 24.95 -17.16 3.86
CA VAL A 242 24.35 -17.04 2.52
C VAL A 242 22.83 -17.23 2.57
N LEU A 243 22.36 -18.24 3.31
CA LEU A 243 20.93 -18.48 3.46
C LEU A 243 20.23 -17.31 4.16
N VAL A 244 20.81 -16.79 5.25
CA VAL A 244 20.23 -15.62 5.95
C VAL A 244 20.25 -14.38 5.07
N GLN A 245 21.34 -14.13 4.33
CA GLN A 245 21.42 -13.05 3.33
C GLN A 245 20.28 -13.13 2.33
N PHE A 246 20.04 -14.33 1.79
CA PHE A 246 18.98 -14.58 0.82
C PHE A 246 17.59 -14.28 1.38
N VAL A 247 17.31 -14.71 2.61
CA VAL A 247 16.03 -14.45 3.29
C VAL A 247 15.82 -12.94 3.50
N ILE A 248 16.86 -12.21 3.94
CA ILE A 248 16.75 -10.75 4.12
C ILE A 248 16.50 -10.05 2.78
N TYR A 249 17.18 -10.44 1.70
CA TYR A 249 16.87 -9.89 0.37
C TYR A 249 15.44 -10.19 -0.07
N SER A 250 14.94 -11.39 0.20
CA SER A 250 13.57 -11.80 -0.13
C SER A 250 12.54 -10.90 0.56
N VAL A 251 12.74 -10.62 1.85
CA VAL A 251 11.89 -9.71 2.63
C VAL A 251 11.95 -8.28 2.10
N ILE A 252 13.15 -7.79 1.79
CA ILE A 252 13.35 -6.46 1.21
C ILE A 252 12.64 -6.34 -0.15
N MET A 253 12.77 -7.35 -1.00
CA MET A 253 12.11 -7.41 -2.31
C MET A 253 10.59 -7.39 -2.15
N ALA A 254 10.03 -8.24 -1.28
CA ALA A 254 8.59 -8.29 -1.01
C ALA A 254 8.06 -6.95 -0.49
N GLY A 255 8.75 -6.32 0.47
CA GLY A 255 8.39 -5.00 0.97
C GLY A 255 8.47 -3.90 -0.10
N SER A 256 9.43 -4.00 -1.02
CA SER A 256 9.57 -3.06 -2.13
C SER A 256 8.40 -3.16 -3.12
N VAL A 257 7.95 -4.37 -3.44
CA VAL A 257 6.76 -4.60 -4.30
C VAL A 257 5.49 -4.06 -3.64
N ALA A 258 5.31 -4.31 -2.33
CA ALA A 258 4.18 -3.78 -1.57
C ALA A 258 4.15 -2.24 -1.61
N ALA A 259 5.29 -1.60 -1.33
CA ALA A 259 5.40 -0.15 -1.36
C ALA A 259 5.16 0.44 -2.76
N LEU A 260 5.65 -0.21 -3.83
CA LEU A 260 5.35 0.21 -5.20
C LEU A 260 3.86 0.13 -5.54
N SER A 261 3.15 -0.88 -5.02
CA SER A 261 1.72 -1.05 -5.21
C SER A 261 0.91 0.05 -4.53
N GLU A 262 1.32 0.47 -3.33
CA GLU A 262 0.71 1.61 -2.62
C GLU A 262 0.91 2.92 -3.39
N ILE A 263 2.13 3.16 -3.89
CA ILE A 263 2.44 4.37 -4.65
C ILE A 263 1.65 4.41 -5.96
N TRP A 264 1.46 3.27 -6.63
CA TRP A 264 0.61 3.22 -7.83
C TRP A 264 -0.81 3.75 -7.56
N SER A 265 -1.40 3.37 -6.43
CA SER A 265 -2.71 3.87 -6.00
C SER A 265 -2.70 5.37 -5.64
N GLU A 266 -1.59 5.89 -5.12
CA GLU A 266 -1.43 7.32 -4.86
C GLU A 266 -1.30 8.11 -6.18
N LEU A 267 -0.49 7.63 -7.11
CA LEU A 267 -0.32 8.23 -8.43
C LEU A 267 -1.64 8.30 -9.21
N GLN A 268 -2.47 7.26 -9.16
CA GLN A 268 -3.80 7.27 -9.78
C GLN A 268 -4.71 8.36 -9.20
N ARG A 269 -4.66 8.58 -7.88
CA ARG A 269 -5.45 9.64 -7.23
C ARG A 269 -4.94 11.03 -7.61
N ALA A 270 -3.62 11.21 -7.63
CA ALA A 270 -3.02 12.48 -8.02
C ALA A 270 -3.26 12.81 -9.50
N ALA A 271 -3.24 11.82 -10.40
CA ALA A 271 -3.55 12.02 -11.81
C ALA A 271 -4.95 12.64 -12.03
N GLY A 272 -5.97 12.11 -11.34
CA GLY A 272 -7.33 12.68 -11.40
C GLY A 272 -7.44 14.08 -10.77
N ALA A 273 -6.63 14.38 -9.75
CA ALA A 273 -6.55 15.72 -9.16
C ALA A 273 -5.83 16.72 -10.11
N THR A 274 -4.80 16.27 -10.82
CA THR A 274 -4.11 17.08 -11.83
C THR A 274 -5.03 17.40 -13.00
N GLU A 275 -5.82 16.44 -13.50
CA GLU A 275 -6.78 16.67 -14.60
C GLU A 275 -7.75 17.81 -14.27
N ARG A 276 -8.36 17.79 -13.07
CA ARG A 276 -9.26 18.86 -12.59
C ARG A 276 -8.58 20.21 -12.40
N LEU A 277 -7.30 20.23 -12.05
CA LEU A 277 -6.54 21.48 -11.91
C LEU A 277 -6.16 22.08 -13.26
N VAL A 278 -5.85 21.23 -14.25
CA VAL A 278 -5.55 21.66 -15.62
C VAL A 278 -6.79 22.28 -16.27
N GLU A 279 -8.00 21.80 -15.97
CA GLU A 279 -9.25 22.44 -16.41
C GLU A 279 -9.39 23.91 -15.97
N LEU A 280 -8.70 24.33 -14.89
CA LEU A 280 -8.76 25.70 -14.38
C LEU A 280 -7.68 26.63 -14.97
N LEU A 281 -6.68 26.09 -15.66
CA LEU A 281 -5.57 26.84 -16.25
C LEU A 281 -5.87 27.21 -17.71
#